data_AF-A0A316LSH9-F1
#
_entry.id   AF-A0A316LSH9-F1
#
_cell.length_a   1.000
_cell.length_b   1.000
_cell.length_c   1.000
_cell.angle_alpha   90.00
_cell.angle_beta   90.00
_cell.angle_gamma   90.00
#
_symmetry.space_group_name_H-M   'P 1'
#
loop_
_entity.id
_entity.type
_entity.pdbx_description
1 polymer ?
#
loop_
_entity_poly.entity_id
_entity_poly.type
_entity_poly.pdbx_seq_one_letter_code
_entity_poly.pdbx_strand_id
1 'polypeptide(L)'
;MIFNKQTLDMLVIPRMVAEQLLAGEPEILRVYLYGLLHEEGEPEQISEALGIERSVLLQALETLQAQGLIAESKISGELRYQIPQQAEPAEAIELYKDAGLNHMLQALFSDRELSYADYKTFYELMDIYGLPAQVLLLLAEYCINNSSAGNRVSMAYIKKVGRSWAKEGVDSIETAQRKIAALKRNTAELRELLASLNILRLPTDQEFQLYEKWVSEWGFSFGAIKAAMAATTNAQYPTLKYLDGILKNLYQQGCLSSVQVQEYFALNEKLDEQIKEVLRALSYARLTVSQEQRNRYLKFIRMGFGQEEILLACAQAAGKSSAGFDYVEQVLTDWQQRGLLKEAQIRAYLETERKQQSKVRKMLDAAGYKKRVSRGDTALYEKFSQEYGFADEVILFAASCAIGSSSPLRAMDTMLLRWKEAGVHNLRQAKEANEEFRRRGRKTSNFSDIDSRSYSEEQLAQLVPDPTLQYEE
;
A
#
# COMPACT_ATOMS: atom_id res chain seq x y z
N MET A 1 53.52 41.98 -9.08
CA MET A 1 54.23 41.72 -10.35
C MET A 1 53.28 40.99 -11.28
N ILE A 2 52.96 41.56 -12.45
CA ILE A 2 52.16 40.88 -13.48
C ILE A 2 53.15 40.15 -14.37
N PHE A 3 53.16 38.82 -14.32
CA PHE A 3 54.01 38.01 -15.19
C PHE A 3 53.33 37.86 -16.55
N ASN A 4 53.85 38.56 -17.56
CA ASN A 4 53.43 38.38 -18.95
C ASN A 4 53.94 37.01 -19.44
N LYS A 5 53.02 36.06 -19.61
CA LYS A 5 53.35 34.69 -20.04
C LYS A 5 53.74 34.57 -21.52
N GLN A 6 53.66 35.65 -22.31
CA GLN A 6 53.89 35.60 -23.77
C GLN A 6 55.35 35.84 -24.20
N THR A 7 56.30 35.98 -23.26
CA THR A 7 57.74 36.13 -23.55
C THR A 7 58.61 34.94 -23.12
N LEU A 8 58.01 33.78 -22.80
CA LEU A 8 58.74 32.68 -22.18
C LEU A 8 59.19 31.63 -23.21
N ASP A 9 60.49 31.62 -23.49
CA ASP A 9 61.22 30.41 -23.93
C ASP A 9 61.31 29.49 -22.69
N MET A 10 60.61 28.35 -22.68
CA MET A 10 60.22 27.67 -21.44
C MET A 10 61.12 26.48 -21.07
N LEU A 11 61.68 26.52 -19.85
CA LEU A 11 62.21 25.35 -19.14
C LEU A 11 61.14 24.77 -18.21
N VAL A 12 60.95 23.44 -18.24
CA VAL A 12 59.99 22.73 -17.39
C VAL A 12 60.72 22.05 -16.25
N ILE A 13 60.38 22.41 -15.01
CA ILE A 13 60.91 21.79 -13.79
C ILE A 13 59.74 21.19 -13.00
N PRO A 14 59.82 19.93 -12.53
CA PRO A 14 58.79 19.34 -11.70
C PRO A 14 58.55 20.17 -10.44
N ARG A 15 57.27 20.35 -10.07
CA ARG A 15 56.87 21.23 -8.96
C ARG A 15 57.58 20.90 -7.63
N MET A 16 57.71 19.62 -7.29
CA MET A 16 58.43 19.19 -6.08
C MET A 16 59.90 19.59 -6.10
N VAL A 17 60.57 19.43 -7.25
CA VAL A 17 61.98 19.81 -7.41
C VAL A 17 62.12 21.33 -7.28
N ALA A 18 61.20 22.09 -7.89
CA ALA A 18 61.20 23.55 -7.76
C ALA A 18 60.99 23.99 -6.30
N GLU A 19 60.06 23.38 -5.56
CA GLU A 19 59.82 23.68 -4.14
C GLU A 19 61.04 23.30 -3.26
N GLN A 20 61.72 22.19 -3.55
CA GLN A 20 62.94 21.78 -2.85
C GLN A 20 64.12 22.72 -3.12
N LEU A 21 64.35 23.09 -4.38
CA LEU A 21 65.43 24.01 -4.76
C LEU A 21 65.20 25.42 -4.21
N LEU A 22 63.93 25.86 -4.08
CA LEU A 22 63.58 27.15 -3.47
C LEU A 22 63.81 27.19 -1.96
N ALA A 23 63.78 26.04 -1.29
CA ALA A 23 64.04 25.93 0.14
C ALA A 23 65.54 25.80 0.48
N GLY A 24 66.38 25.48 -0.52
CA GLY A 24 67.82 25.29 -0.38
C GLY A 24 68.64 26.56 -0.56
N GLU A 25 69.96 26.39 -0.66
CA GLU A 25 70.89 27.50 -0.88
C GLU A 25 70.78 28.06 -2.31
N PRO A 26 70.89 29.39 -2.51
CA PRO A 26 70.77 30.02 -3.82
C PRO A 26 71.74 29.46 -4.88
N GLU A 27 72.93 29.04 -4.45
CA GLU A 27 73.98 28.48 -5.28
C GLU A 27 73.55 27.15 -5.91
N ILE A 28 72.84 26.30 -5.15
CA ILE A 28 72.34 24.99 -5.59
C ILE A 28 71.31 25.15 -6.71
N LEU A 29 70.37 26.10 -6.55
CA LEU A 29 69.39 26.44 -7.57
C LEU A 29 70.06 26.95 -8.86
N ARG A 30 71.09 27.81 -8.73
CA ARG A 30 71.82 28.35 -9.88
C ARG A 30 72.59 27.28 -10.64
N VAL A 31 73.23 26.35 -9.94
CA VAL A 31 73.95 25.21 -10.54
C VAL A 31 72.97 24.27 -11.26
N TYR A 32 71.83 23.95 -10.65
CA TYR A 32 70.79 23.11 -11.25
C TYR A 32 70.19 23.73 -12.53
N LEU A 33 69.89 25.04 -12.51
CA LEU A 33 69.37 25.76 -13.68
C LEU A 33 70.44 25.89 -14.78
N TYR A 34 71.71 26.08 -14.42
CA TYR A 34 72.79 26.20 -15.39
C TYR A 34 72.92 24.95 -16.26
N GLY A 35 72.93 23.77 -15.64
CA GLY A 35 73.04 22.53 -16.41
C GLY A 35 71.72 22.10 -17.08
N LEU A 36 70.56 22.70 -16.76
CA LEU A 36 69.35 22.55 -17.57
C LEU A 36 69.41 23.36 -18.87
N LEU A 37 70.25 24.40 -18.90
CA LEU A 37 70.44 25.29 -20.05
C LEU A 37 71.60 24.87 -20.95
N HIS A 38 72.56 24.09 -20.43
CA HIS A 38 73.78 23.70 -21.14
C HIS A 38 73.95 22.17 -21.11
N GLU A 39 74.14 21.56 -22.28
CA GLU A 39 74.22 20.08 -22.40
C GLU A 39 75.55 19.52 -21.88
N GLU A 40 76.63 20.30 -21.88
CA GLU A 40 77.96 19.92 -21.38
C GLU A 40 78.69 21.13 -20.76
N GLY A 41 79.56 20.90 -19.77
CA GLY A 41 80.40 21.95 -19.19
C GLY A 41 81.46 21.41 -18.23
N GLU A 42 82.71 21.82 -18.43
CA GLU A 42 83.81 21.53 -17.50
C GLU A 42 83.63 22.32 -16.19
N PRO A 43 83.98 21.77 -15.01
CA PRO A 43 83.76 22.43 -13.72
C PRO A 43 84.34 23.85 -13.64
N GLU A 44 85.50 24.07 -14.25
CA GLU A 44 86.18 25.37 -14.31
C GLU A 44 85.37 26.41 -15.09
N GLN A 45 84.71 26.00 -16.19
CA GLN A 45 83.87 26.88 -17.01
C GLN A 45 82.57 27.23 -16.30
N ILE A 46 81.99 26.27 -15.57
CA ILE A 46 80.77 26.47 -14.78
C ILE A 46 81.04 27.44 -13.62
N SER A 47 82.17 27.27 -12.93
CA SER A 47 82.60 28.17 -11.85
C SER A 47 82.79 29.61 -12.34
N GLU A 48 83.42 29.81 -13.50
CA GLU A 48 83.62 31.13 -14.09
C GLU A 48 82.29 31.76 -14.55
N ALA A 49 81.42 31.00 -15.22
CA ALA A 49 80.13 31.49 -15.70
C ALA A 49 79.15 31.85 -14.58
N LEU A 50 79.18 31.11 -13.46
CA LEU A 50 78.33 31.39 -12.30
C LEU A 50 78.98 32.34 -11.28
N GLY A 51 80.28 32.63 -11.42
CA GLY A 51 81.04 33.46 -10.50
C GLY A 51 81.15 32.86 -9.09
N ILE A 52 81.20 31.53 -9.00
CA ILE A 52 81.29 30.78 -7.73
C ILE A 52 82.61 30.01 -7.64
N GLU A 53 83.14 29.87 -6.44
CA GLU A 53 84.37 29.11 -6.22
C GLU A 53 84.17 27.62 -6.57
N ARG A 54 85.21 26.97 -7.10
CA ARG A 54 85.16 25.56 -7.49
C ARG A 54 84.77 24.63 -6.34
N SER A 55 85.21 24.95 -5.12
CA SER A 55 84.84 24.23 -3.91
C SER A 55 83.32 24.25 -3.65
N VAL A 56 82.69 25.40 -3.85
CA VAL A 56 81.24 25.62 -3.69
C VAL A 56 80.45 24.94 -4.80
N LEU A 57 80.96 24.96 -6.04
CA LEU A 57 80.33 24.24 -7.16
C LEU A 57 80.29 22.72 -6.90
N LEU A 58 81.40 22.14 -6.43
CA LEU A 58 81.47 20.70 -6.14
C LEU A 58 80.52 20.31 -5.00
N GLN A 59 80.46 21.12 -3.93
CA GLN A 59 79.51 20.91 -2.83
C GLN A 59 78.06 21.01 -3.28
N ALA A 60 77.74 21.95 -4.18
CA ALA A 60 76.40 22.07 -4.74
C ALA A 60 76.01 20.84 -5.58
N LEU A 61 76.94 20.31 -6.40
CA LEU A 61 76.71 19.08 -7.18
C LEU A 61 76.53 17.85 -6.28
N GLU A 62 77.36 17.70 -5.24
CA GLU A 62 77.20 16.63 -4.24
C GLU A 62 75.84 16.72 -3.54
N THR A 63 75.39 17.93 -3.21
CA THR A 63 74.10 18.16 -2.56
C THR A 63 72.93 17.83 -3.49
N LEU A 64 73.01 18.22 -4.76
CA LEU A 64 72.00 17.85 -5.77
C LEU A 64 71.93 16.32 -5.98
N GLN A 65 73.08 15.65 -5.94
CA GLN A 65 73.16 14.19 -6.03
C GLN A 65 72.58 13.52 -4.79
N ALA A 66 72.89 14.02 -3.58
CA ALA A 66 72.34 13.53 -2.33
C ALA A 66 70.82 13.72 -2.24
N GLN A 67 70.28 14.77 -2.86
CA GLN A 67 68.83 15.02 -2.98
C GLN A 67 68.16 14.17 -4.07
N GLY A 68 68.93 13.37 -4.83
CA GLY A 68 68.41 12.53 -5.91
C GLY A 68 67.91 13.32 -7.12
N LEU A 69 68.36 14.58 -7.28
CA LEU A 69 67.98 15.45 -8.40
C LEU A 69 68.88 15.26 -9.61
N ILE A 70 70.12 14.81 -9.39
CA ILE A 70 71.06 14.39 -10.43
C ILE A 70 71.71 13.07 -10.04
N ALA A 71 72.12 12.27 -11.03
CA ALA A 71 72.86 11.04 -10.81
C ALA A 71 73.98 10.86 -11.84
N GLU A 72 75.10 10.33 -11.39
CA GLU A 72 76.23 10.00 -12.26
C GLU A 72 75.95 8.71 -13.05
N SER A 73 76.15 8.78 -14.36
CA SER A 73 76.09 7.65 -15.27
C SER A 73 77.24 6.68 -14.99
N LYS A 74 76.93 5.47 -14.54
CA LYS A 74 77.93 4.41 -14.25
C LYS A 74 78.75 3.94 -15.46
N ILE A 75 78.42 4.40 -16.67
CA ILE A 75 79.04 3.97 -17.94
C ILE A 75 79.93 5.07 -18.54
N SER A 76 79.58 6.35 -18.35
CA SER A 76 80.26 7.50 -18.98
C SER A 76 80.79 8.56 -18.02
N GLY A 77 80.46 8.53 -16.73
CA GLY A 77 80.85 9.57 -15.76
C GLY A 77 80.07 10.88 -15.90
N GLU A 78 79.08 10.93 -16.80
CA GLU A 78 78.23 12.11 -17.03
C GLU A 78 77.15 12.23 -15.97
N LEU A 79 76.89 13.45 -15.48
CA LEU A 79 75.79 13.74 -14.57
C LEU A 79 74.48 13.90 -15.36
N ARG A 80 73.45 13.15 -14.97
CA ARG A 80 72.11 13.20 -15.60
C ARG A 80 71.05 13.63 -14.60
N TYR A 81 70.14 14.50 -15.04
CA TYR A 81 68.98 14.90 -14.25
C TYR A 81 68.06 13.70 -13.99
N GLN A 82 67.60 13.60 -12.74
CA GLN A 82 66.60 12.63 -12.32
C GLN A 82 65.32 13.37 -11.92
N ILE A 83 64.19 12.86 -12.40
CA ILE A 83 62.88 13.27 -11.89
C ILE A 83 62.64 12.40 -10.65
N PRO A 84 62.53 12.98 -9.43
CA PRO A 84 62.11 12.19 -8.29
C PRO A 84 60.70 11.68 -8.57
N GLN A 85 60.58 10.38 -8.83
CA GLN A 85 59.29 9.72 -8.77
C GLN A 85 58.78 9.87 -7.34
N GLN A 86 57.47 10.08 -7.16
CA GLN A 86 56.89 9.90 -5.83
C GLN A 86 57.39 8.54 -5.35
N ALA A 87 58.21 8.53 -4.30
CA ALA A 87 58.40 7.32 -3.56
C ALA A 87 56.99 6.93 -3.15
N GLU A 88 56.43 5.91 -3.80
CA GLU A 88 55.40 5.13 -3.14
C GLU A 88 55.95 4.88 -1.74
N PRO A 89 55.20 5.23 -0.68
CA PRO A 89 55.70 5.04 0.66
C PRO A 89 56.24 3.61 0.72
N ALA A 90 57.42 3.46 1.31
CA ALA A 90 58.04 2.17 1.56
C ALA A 90 57.22 1.34 2.58
N GLU A 91 55.91 1.26 2.39
CA GLU A 91 55.01 0.18 2.77
C GLU A 91 55.12 -0.99 1.77
N ALA A 92 56.31 -1.22 1.20
CA ALA A 92 56.70 -2.54 0.69
C ALA A 92 56.88 -3.56 1.84
N ILE A 93 56.23 -3.33 2.98
CA ILE A 93 56.20 -4.19 4.14
C ILE A 93 54.72 -4.56 4.32
N GLU A 94 54.35 -5.76 3.83
CA GLU A 94 53.26 -6.64 4.29
C GLU A 94 52.43 -7.34 3.18
N LEU A 95 52.62 -7.09 1.88
CA LEU A 95 51.85 -7.80 0.83
C LEU A 95 52.13 -9.33 0.72
N TYR A 96 53.05 -9.83 1.54
CA TYR A 96 53.46 -11.24 1.62
C TYR A 96 53.29 -11.82 3.02
N LYS A 97 52.28 -11.38 3.80
CA LYS A 97 51.96 -12.07 5.06
C LYS A 97 51.56 -13.54 4.82
N ASP A 98 50.92 -13.85 3.69
CA ASP A 98 50.53 -15.22 3.32
C ASP A 98 50.73 -15.50 1.82
N ALA A 99 51.94 -15.97 1.48
CA ALA A 99 52.29 -16.36 0.11
C ALA A 99 51.40 -17.51 -0.42
N GLY A 100 50.87 -18.36 0.47
CA GLY A 100 49.96 -19.45 0.11
C GLY A 100 48.62 -18.93 -0.38
N LEU A 101 48.04 -17.96 0.33
CA LEU A 101 46.78 -17.31 -0.07
C LEU A 101 46.92 -16.61 -1.43
N ASN A 102 48.00 -15.85 -1.63
CA ASN A 102 48.24 -15.14 -2.89
C ASN A 102 48.33 -16.12 -4.07
N HIS A 103 49.06 -17.23 -3.92
CA HIS A 103 49.17 -18.25 -4.95
C HIS A 103 47.81 -18.90 -5.27
N MET A 104 47.01 -19.20 -4.24
CA MET A 104 45.66 -19.77 -4.44
C MET A 104 44.72 -18.77 -5.13
N LEU A 105 44.75 -17.49 -4.75
CA LEU A 105 44.00 -16.45 -5.45
C LEU A 105 44.44 -16.34 -6.91
N GLN A 106 45.74 -16.28 -7.18
CA GLN A 106 46.26 -16.22 -8.56
C GLN A 106 45.83 -17.44 -9.39
N ALA A 107 45.81 -18.63 -8.80
CA ALA A 107 45.37 -19.85 -9.48
C ALA A 107 43.87 -19.81 -9.85
N LEU A 108 43.04 -19.13 -9.05
CA LEU A 108 41.61 -18.93 -9.36
C LEU A 108 41.41 -17.96 -10.54
N PHE A 109 42.23 -16.91 -10.66
CA PHE A 109 42.15 -15.93 -11.75
C PHE A 109 43.06 -16.32 -12.93
N SER A 110 42.75 -17.43 -13.63
CA SER A 110 43.62 -17.99 -14.68
C SER A 110 43.87 -17.07 -15.88
N ASP A 111 42.91 -16.19 -16.19
CA ASP A 111 42.92 -15.42 -17.44
C ASP A 111 43.55 -14.02 -17.30
N ARG A 112 44.08 -13.69 -16.10
CA ARG A 112 44.81 -12.44 -15.84
C ARG A 112 45.76 -12.59 -14.64
N GLU A 113 46.83 -11.81 -14.66
CA GLU A 113 47.64 -11.60 -13.47
C GLU A 113 46.96 -10.61 -12.53
N LEU A 114 46.91 -10.93 -11.24
CA LEU A 114 46.42 -10.02 -10.22
C LEU A 114 47.51 -8.99 -9.90
N SER A 115 47.14 -7.71 -9.95
CA SER A 115 48.02 -6.60 -9.60
C SER A 115 48.09 -6.41 -8.08
N TYR A 116 49.05 -5.57 -7.64
CA TYR A 116 49.16 -5.14 -6.25
C TYR A 116 47.83 -4.61 -5.68
N ALA A 117 47.12 -3.78 -6.46
CA ALA A 117 45.85 -3.19 -6.06
C ALA A 117 44.73 -4.25 -5.89
N ASP A 118 44.79 -5.33 -6.68
CA ASP A 118 43.83 -6.44 -6.58
C ASP A 118 44.05 -7.22 -5.28
N TYR A 119 45.29 -7.59 -4.97
CA TYR A 119 45.63 -8.25 -3.69
C TYR A 119 45.27 -7.38 -2.49
N LYS A 120 45.57 -6.08 -2.55
CA LYS A 120 45.17 -5.12 -1.51
C LYS A 120 43.67 -5.17 -1.22
N THR A 121 42.83 -5.38 -2.23
CA THR A 121 41.37 -5.52 -2.03
C THR A 121 41.02 -6.76 -1.20
N PHE A 122 41.70 -7.89 -1.41
CA PHE A 122 41.49 -9.11 -0.61
C PHE A 122 42.01 -8.97 0.81
N TYR A 123 43.20 -8.38 0.99
CA TYR A 123 43.75 -8.08 2.32
C TYR A 123 42.86 -7.12 3.09
N GLU A 124 42.30 -6.08 2.44
CA GLU A 124 41.30 -5.22 3.07
C GLU A 124 40.07 -6.01 3.55
N LEU A 125 39.58 -6.98 2.79
CA LEU A 125 38.47 -7.84 3.21
C LEU A 125 38.83 -8.75 4.40
N MET A 126 40.09 -9.20 4.47
CA MET A 126 40.58 -9.99 5.59
C MET A 126 40.79 -9.15 6.85
N ASP A 127 41.56 -8.09 6.75
CA ASP A 127 42.08 -7.32 7.89
C ASP A 127 41.03 -6.36 8.45
N ILE A 128 40.24 -5.72 7.59
CA ILE A 128 39.23 -4.73 8.01
C ILE A 128 37.88 -5.40 8.27
N TYR A 129 37.47 -6.32 7.39
CA TYR A 129 36.16 -6.95 7.46
C TYR A 129 36.18 -8.32 8.15
N GLY A 130 37.35 -8.82 8.55
CA GLY A 130 37.50 -10.03 9.35
C GLY A 130 37.20 -11.33 8.61
N LEU A 131 37.17 -11.32 7.28
CA LEU A 131 36.87 -12.53 6.50
C LEU A 131 38.08 -13.47 6.45
N PRO A 132 37.96 -14.74 6.88
CA PRO A 132 39.10 -15.66 6.84
C PRO A 132 39.57 -15.98 5.42
N ALA A 133 40.86 -16.31 5.29
CA ALA A 133 41.50 -16.66 4.02
C ALA A 133 40.72 -17.71 3.20
N GLN A 134 40.23 -18.78 3.84
CA GLN A 134 39.47 -19.82 3.14
C GLN A 134 38.10 -19.34 2.64
N VAL A 135 37.46 -18.41 3.37
CA VAL A 135 36.20 -17.78 2.95
C VAL A 135 36.43 -16.84 1.77
N LEU A 136 37.56 -16.12 1.74
CA LEU A 136 37.94 -15.26 0.62
C LEU A 136 38.15 -16.04 -0.68
N LEU A 137 38.73 -17.23 -0.62
CA LEU A 137 38.88 -18.11 -1.78
C LEU A 137 37.52 -18.55 -2.33
N LEU A 138 36.61 -19.00 -1.46
CA LEU A 138 35.25 -19.37 -1.85
C LEU A 138 34.46 -18.18 -2.41
N LEU A 139 34.67 -16.99 -1.85
CA LEU A 139 34.07 -15.76 -2.35
C LEU A 139 34.59 -15.40 -3.74
N ALA A 140 35.91 -15.48 -3.96
CA ALA A 140 36.51 -15.23 -5.26
C ALA A 140 35.98 -16.20 -6.32
N GLU A 141 35.96 -17.51 -6.00
CA GLU A 141 35.41 -18.56 -6.87
C GLU A 141 33.92 -18.31 -7.18
N TYR A 142 33.12 -17.94 -6.18
CA TYR A 142 31.72 -17.59 -6.38
C TYR A 142 31.56 -16.38 -7.31
N CYS A 143 32.34 -15.30 -7.10
CA CYS A 143 32.29 -14.10 -7.92
C CYS A 143 32.71 -14.36 -9.37
N ILE A 144 33.71 -15.22 -9.60
CA ILE A 144 34.14 -15.62 -10.94
C ILE A 144 33.01 -16.40 -11.63
N ASN A 145 32.43 -17.40 -10.97
CA ASN A 145 31.41 -18.26 -11.55
C ASN A 145 30.06 -17.57 -11.79
N ASN A 146 29.72 -16.56 -10.98
CA ASN A 146 28.42 -15.88 -11.06
C ASN A 146 28.46 -14.60 -11.91
N SER A 147 29.64 -14.08 -12.23
CA SER A 147 29.79 -12.90 -13.10
C SER A 147 29.74 -13.30 -14.58
N SER A 148 29.05 -12.52 -15.40
CA SER A 148 29.10 -12.66 -16.87
C SER A 148 30.51 -12.45 -17.45
N ALA A 149 31.39 -11.76 -16.71
CA ALA A 149 32.78 -11.52 -17.09
C ALA A 149 33.73 -12.67 -16.69
N GLY A 150 33.26 -13.70 -15.97
CA GLY A 150 34.09 -14.82 -15.53
C GLY A 150 35.32 -14.37 -14.75
N ASN A 151 36.50 -14.84 -15.16
CA ASN A 151 37.81 -14.46 -14.60
C ASN A 151 38.13 -12.96 -14.68
N ARG A 152 37.42 -12.19 -15.50
CA ARG A 152 37.61 -10.73 -15.63
C ARG A 152 36.68 -9.93 -14.71
N VAL A 153 36.07 -10.57 -13.72
CA VAL A 153 35.24 -9.90 -12.71
C VAL A 153 35.97 -8.72 -12.06
N SER A 154 35.25 -7.62 -11.82
CA SER A 154 35.86 -6.40 -11.26
C SER A 154 36.11 -6.53 -9.75
N MET A 155 37.24 -5.99 -9.26
CA MET A 155 37.54 -5.97 -7.82
C MET A 155 36.50 -5.18 -7.03
N ALA A 156 35.90 -4.14 -7.63
CA ALA A 156 34.81 -3.40 -7.01
C ALA A 156 33.60 -4.30 -6.69
N TYR A 157 33.27 -5.25 -7.58
CA TYR A 157 32.22 -6.23 -7.35
C TYR A 157 32.58 -7.22 -6.23
N ILE A 158 33.80 -7.77 -6.27
CA ILE A 158 34.31 -8.68 -5.22
C ILE A 158 34.26 -8.00 -3.85
N LYS A 159 34.75 -6.76 -3.76
CA LYS A 159 34.72 -5.95 -2.53
C LYS A 159 33.29 -5.72 -2.04
N LYS A 160 32.33 -5.47 -2.94
CA LYS A 160 30.91 -5.32 -2.59
C LYS A 160 30.33 -6.61 -2.02
N VAL A 161 30.58 -7.76 -2.65
CA VAL A 161 30.11 -9.07 -2.18
C VAL A 161 30.76 -9.42 -0.83
N GLY A 162 32.06 -9.18 -0.68
CA GLY A 162 32.80 -9.40 0.56
C GLY A 162 32.25 -8.60 1.74
N ARG A 163 31.95 -7.32 1.51
CA ARG A 163 31.30 -6.48 2.53
C ARG A 163 29.93 -7.01 2.98
N SER A 164 29.13 -7.55 2.05
CA SER A 164 27.84 -8.18 2.39
C SER A 164 28.05 -9.46 3.20
N TRP A 165 28.99 -10.32 2.81
CA TRP A 165 29.29 -11.56 3.54
C TRP A 165 29.78 -11.28 4.96
N ALA A 166 30.66 -10.30 5.12
CA ALA A 166 31.13 -9.86 6.43
C ALA A 166 29.98 -9.32 7.30
N LYS A 167 29.09 -8.48 6.72
CA LYS A 167 27.92 -7.94 7.42
C LYS A 167 26.95 -9.04 7.88
N GLU A 168 26.84 -10.12 7.12
CA GLU A 168 25.98 -11.26 7.42
C GLU A 168 26.67 -12.32 8.31
N GLY A 169 27.91 -12.09 8.75
CA GLY A 169 28.64 -13.01 9.64
C GLY A 169 29.07 -14.31 8.95
N VAL A 170 29.39 -14.27 7.66
CA VAL A 170 29.88 -15.44 6.92
C VAL A 170 31.38 -15.61 7.16
N ASP A 171 31.72 -16.23 8.29
CA ASP A 171 33.10 -16.35 8.80
C ASP A 171 33.67 -17.78 8.75
N SER A 172 32.99 -18.74 8.13
CA SER A 172 33.45 -20.12 8.04
C SER A 172 33.21 -20.71 6.65
N ILE A 173 33.97 -21.77 6.32
CA ILE A 173 33.77 -22.53 5.07
C ILE A 173 32.34 -23.05 4.98
N GLU A 174 31.79 -23.57 6.08
CA GLU A 174 30.44 -24.12 6.09
C GLU A 174 29.36 -23.05 5.87
N THR A 175 29.48 -21.90 6.51
CA THR A 175 28.52 -20.80 6.35
C THR A 175 28.61 -20.21 4.95
N ALA A 176 29.83 -20.09 4.39
CA ALA A 176 30.06 -19.66 3.02
C ALA A 176 29.47 -20.64 1.99
N GLN A 177 29.73 -21.94 2.13
CA GLN A 177 29.17 -22.96 1.23
C GLN A 177 27.64 -23.04 1.31
N ARG A 178 27.07 -22.99 2.52
CA ARG A 178 25.61 -22.92 2.71
C ARG A 178 25.01 -21.70 2.00
N LYS A 179 25.65 -20.53 2.13
CA LYS A 179 25.23 -19.31 1.45
C LYS A 179 25.32 -19.43 -0.07
N ILE A 180 26.43 -19.93 -0.60
CA ILE A 180 26.59 -20.16 -2.05
C ILE A 180 25.50 -21.11 -2.57
N ALA A 181 25.23 -22.21 -1.85
CA ALA A 181 24.19 -23.17 -2.22
C ALA A 181 22.79 -22.52 -2.22
N ALA A 182 22.48 -21.71 -1.21
CA ALA A 182 21.22 -20.96 -1.14
C ALA A 182 21.08 -19.97 -2.31
N LEU A 183 22.14 -19.21 -2.63
CA LEU A 183 22.13 -18.27 -3.76
C LEU A 183 21.95 -19.00 -5.10
N LYS A 184 22.65 -20.11 -5.33
CA LYS A 184 22.47 -20.95 -6.53
C LYS A 184 21.04 -21.48 -6.65
N ARG A 185 20.47 -21.95 -5.54
CA ARG A 185 19.08 -22.40 -5.48
C ARG A 185 18.11 -21.28 -5.81
N ASN A 186 18.26 -20.12 -5.19
CA ASN A 186 17.42 -18.94 -5.44
C ASN A 186 17.49 -18.49 -6.91
N THR A 187 18.68 -18.49 -7.51
CA THR A 187 18.85 -18.18 -8.94
C THR A 187 18.12 -19.18 -9.83
N ALA A 188 18.20 -20.48 -9.52
CA ALA A 188 17.51 -21.52 -10.30
C ALA A 188 15.98 -21.41 -10.17
N GLU A 189 15.48 -21.23 -8.94
CA GLU A 189 14.06 -21.04 -8.65
C GLU A 189 13.52 -19.76 -9.33
N LEU A 190 14.27 -18.66 -9.30
CA LEU A 190 13.91 -17.42 -9.99
C LEU A 190 13.90 -17.58 -11.52
N ARG A 191 14.83 -18.34 -12.09
CA ARG A 191 14.83 -18.66 -13.54
C ARG A 191 13.61 -19.48 -13.93
N GLU A 192 13.25 -20.47 -13.14
CA GLU A 192 12.04 -21.26 -13.36
C GLU A 192 10.78 -20.38 -13.27
N LEU A 193 10.76 -19.47 -12.30
CA LEU A 193 9.68 -18.50 -12.14
C LEU A 193 9.58 -17.55 -13.34
N LEU A 194 10.69 -17.00 -13.83
CA LEU A 194 10.71 -16.18 -15.05
C LEU A 194 10.29 -16.97 -16.30
N ALA A 195 10.70 -18.22 -16.42
CA ALA A 195 10.31 -19.09 -17.53
C ALA A 195 8.79 -19.30 -17.56
N SER A 196 8.14 -19.42 -16.40
CA SER A 196 6.67 -19.51 -16.33
C SER A 196 5.95 -18.23 -16.80
N LEU A 197 6.64 -17.10 -16.83
CA LEU A 197 6.17 -15.82 -17.39
C LEU A 197 6.58 -15.64 -18.88
N ASN A 198 7.08 -16.69 -19.54
CA ASN A 198 7.65 -16.65 -20.89
C ASN A 198 8.87 -15.70 -21.02
N ILE A 199 9.60 -15.46 -19.93
CA ILE A 199 10.84 -14.66 -19.92
C ILE A 199 12.04 -15.61 -19.91
N LEU A 200 12.69 -15.78 -21.05
CA LEU A 200 13.79 -16.74 -21.25
C LEU A 200 15.21 -16.16 -21.02
N ARG A 201 15.30 -14.96 -20.44
CA ARG A 201 16.60 -14.31 -20.12
C ARG A 201 17.09 -14.63 -18.71
N LEU A 202 18.35 -14.27 -18.43
CA LEU A 202 18.88 -14.26 -17.06
C LEU A 202 18.11 -13.25 -16.19
N PRO A 203 17.90 -13.54 -14.89
CA PRO A 203 17.34 -12.58 -13.95
C PRO A 203 18.23 -11.33 -13.84
N THR A 204 17.60 -10.17 -13.70
CA THR A 204 18.31 -8.92 -13.37
C THR A 204 18.56 -8.83 -11.87
N ASP A 205 19.51 -7.99 -11.47
CA ASP A 205 19.83 -7.72 -10.06
C ASP A 205 18.60 -7.28 -9.25
N GLN A 206 17.70 -6.50 -9.85
CA GLN A 206 16.46 -6.05 -9.19
C GLN A 206 15.50 -7.22 -8.92
N GLU A 207 15.39 -8.15 -9.87
CA GLU A 207 14.54 -9.34 -9.73
C GLU A 207 15.10 -10.30 -8.69
N PHE A 208 16.44 -10.41 -8.63
CA PHE A 208 17.11 -11.19 -7.59
C PHE A 208 16.86 -10.61 -6.19
N GLN A 209 16.97 -9.29 -6.02
CA GLN A 209 16.67 -8.61 -4.75
C GLN A 209 15.21 -8.80 -4.33
N LEU A 210 14.26 -8.74 -5.28
CA LEU A 210 12.86 -9.03 -4.98
C LEU A 210 12.66 -10.46 -4.49
N TYR A 211 13.27 -11.43 -5.18
CA TYR A 211 13.18 -12.84 -4.80
C TYR A 211 13.80 -13.11 -3.43
N GLU A 212 14.99 -12.57 -3.17
CA GLU A 212 15.68 -12.67 -1.88
C GLU A 212 14.83 -12.06 -0.76
N LYS A 213 14.20 -10.91 -1.00
CA LYS A 213 13.24 -10.33 -0.05
C LYS A 213 12.09 -11.30 0.27
N TRP A 214 11.51 -11.94 -0.75
CA TRP A 214 10.39 -12.85 -0.53
C TRP A 214 10.77 -14.09 0.28
N VAL A 215 11.92 -14.70 -0.01
CA VAL A 215 12.34 -15.94 0.64
C VAL A 215 13.00 -15.67 1.99
N SER A 216 13.95 -14.73 2.06
CA SER A 216 14.78 -14.49 3.24
C SER A 216 14.12 -13.55 4.25
N GLU A 217 13.53 -12.43 3.80
CA GLU A 217 12.92 -11.46 4.71
C GLU A 217 11.48 -11.82 5.06
N TRP A 218 10.69 -12.26 4.07
CA TRP A 218 9.27 -12.57 4.26
C TRP A 218 9.00 -14.06 4.55
N GLY A 219 9.98 -14.94 4.32
CA GLY A 219 9.87 -16.36 4.66
C GLY A 219 8.97 -17.18 3.71
N PHE A 220 8.71 -16.71 2.49
CA PHE A 220 7.89 -17.45 1.54
C PHE A 220 8.62 -18.70 1.03
N SER A 221 7.87 -19.80 0.96
CA SER A 221 8.32 -20.98 0.20
C SER A 221 8.19 -20.74 -1.32
N PHE A 222 9.07 -21.35 -2.11
CA PHE A 222 8.98 -21.28 -3.57
C PHE A 222 7.60 -21.72 -4.13
N GLY A 223 7.00 -22.75 -3.52
CA GLY A 223 5.65 -23.19 -3.87
C GLY A 223 4.55 -22.17 -3.55
N ALA A 224 4.73 -21.34 -2.51
CA ALA A 224 3.82 -20.23 -2.22
C ALA A 224 3.92 -19.12 -3.27
N ILE A 225 5.14 -18.79 -3.70
CA ILE A 225 5.37 -17.79 -4.75
C ILE A 225 4.74 -18.26 -6.08
N LYS A 226 4.92 -19.53 -6.46
CA LYS A 226 4.26 -20.10 -7.65
C LYS A 226 2.73 -20.08 -7.53
N ALA A 227 2.18 -20.43 -6.37
CA ALA A 227 0.73 -20.39 -6.16
C ALA A 227 0.18 -18.97 -6.28
N ALA A 228 0.86 -17.98 -5.71
CA ALA A 228 0.48 -16.57 -5.85
C ALA A 228 0.54 -16.11 -7.32
N MET A 229 1.56 -16.52 -8.07
CA MET A 229 1.66 -16.22 -9.49
C MET A 229 0.53 -16.85 -10.31
N ALA A 230 0.21 -18.13 -10.09
CA ALA A 230 -0.85 -18.83 -10.80
C ALA A 230 -2.25 -18.24 -10.53
N ALA A 231 -2.49 -17.74 -9.31
CA ALA A 231 -3.74 -17.02 -9.00
C ALA A 231 -3.84 -15.64 -9.70
N THR A 232 -2.74 -15.17 -10.28
CA THR A 232 -2.57 -13.81 -10.81
C THR A 232 -2.57 -13.76 -12.35
N THR A 233 -2.56 -14.90 -13.04
CA THR A 233 -2.46 -14.99 -14.52
C THR A 233 -3.63 -14.36 -15.30
N ASN A 234 -4.68 -13.86 -14.64
CA ASN A 234 -5.69 -13.01 -15.28
C ASN A 234 -5.19 -11.59 -15.62
N ALA A 235 -4.05 -11.17 -15.07
CA ALA A 235 -3.41 -9.93 -15.50
C ALA A 235 -2.67 -10.15 -16.82
N GLN A 236 -3.04 -9.37 -17.85
CA GLN A 236 -2.58 -9.53 -19.23
C GLN A 236 -1.04 -9.47 -19.41
N TYR A 237 -0.29 -9.00 -18.39
CA TYR A 237 1.17 -9.07 -18.28
C TYR A 237 1.61 -9.09 -16.79
N PRO A 238 1.84 -10.27 -16.17
CA PRO A 238 2.33 -10.32 -14.79
C PRO A 238 3.78 -9.84 -14.73
N THR A 239 4.05 -8.75 -14.03
CA THR A 239 5.42 -8.30 -13.72
C THR A 239 5.81 -8.76 -12.31
N LEU A 240 7.10 -8.97 -12.05
CA LEU A 240 7.58 -9.28 -10.70
C LEU A 240 7.25 -8.19 -9.68
N LYS A 241 7.12 -6.94 -10.13
CA LYS A 241 6.65 -5.82 -9.29
C LYS A 241 5.18 -5.95 -8.90
N TYR A 242 4.33 -6.47 -9.79
CA TYR A 242 2.94 -6.75 -9.46
C TYR A 242 2.85 -7.94 -8.50
N LEU A 243 3.62 -9.01 -8.74
CA LEU A 243 3.74 -10.14 -7.82
C LEU A 243 4.22 -9.70 -6.43
N ASP A 244 5.16 -8.76 -6.35
CA ASP A 244 5.61 -8.17 -5.08
C ASP A 244 4.46 -7.55 -4.28
N GLY A 245 3.53 -6.85 -4.95
CA GLY A 245 2.36 -6.26 -4.30
C GLY A 245 1.41 -7.31 -3.72
N ILE A 246 1.23 -8.43 -4.42
CA ILE A 246 0.39 -9.54 -3.97
C ILE A 246 1.04 -10.27 -2.81
N LEU A 247 2.33 -10.60 -2.93
CA LEU A 247 3.10 -11.23 -1.85
C LEU A 247 3.17 -10.35 -0.61
N LYS A 248 3.27 -9.02 -0.77
CA LYS A 248 3.19 -8.08 0.36
C LYS A 248 1.83 -8.17 1.08
N ASN A 249 0.73 -8.29 0.34
CA ASN A 249 -0.59 -8.48 0.93
C ASN A 249 -0.69 -9.83 1.66
N LEU A 250 -0.22 -10.92 1.05
CA LEU A 250 -0.19 -12.25 1.65
C LEU A 250 0.67 -12.30 2.92
N TYR A 251 1.82 -11.61 2.92
CA TYR A 251 2.69 -11.47 4.08
C TYR A 251 1.97 -10.76 5.24
N GLN A 252 1.24 -9.67 4.96
CA GLN A 252 0.42 -8.98 5.96
C GLN A 252 -0.71 -9.85 6.53
N GLN A 253 -1.18 -10.84 5.77
CA GLN A 253 -2.18 -11.82 6.22
C GLN A 253 -1.57 -13.07 6.88
N GLY A 254 -0.23 -13.18 6.92
CA GLY A 254 0.48 -14.33 7.50
C GLY A 254 0.43 -15.62 6.66
N CYS A 255 0.10 -15.52 5.37
CA CYS A 255 0.00 -16.67 4.46
C CYS A 255 1.34 -16.89 3.74
N LEU A 256 2.22 -17.74 4.28
CA LEU A 256 3.60 -17.93 3.78
C LEU A 256 3.83 -19.27 3.07
N SER A 257 2.92 -20.23 3.27
CA SER A 257 2.99 -21.56 2.66
C SER A 257 2.09 -21.69 1.43
N SER A 258 2.42 -22.63 0.54
CA SER A 258 1.64 -22.88 -0.69
C SER A 258 0.17 -23.19 -0.40
N VAL A 259 -0.09 -24.00 0.63
CA VAL A 259 -1.45 -24.36 1.07
C VAL A 259 -2.21 -23.13 1.54
N GLN A 260 -1.63 -22.32 2.43
CA GLN A 260 -2.28 -21.11 2.94
C GLN A 260 -2.58 -20.09 1.83
N VAL A 261 -1.67 -19.95 0.87
CA VAL A 261 -1.88 -19.05 -0.27
C VAL A 261 -3.05 -19.54 -1.14
N GLN A 262 -3.11 -20.84 -1.45
CA GLN A 262 -4.22 -21.42 -2.20
C GLN A 262 -5.55 -21.30 -1.46
N GLU A 263 -5.57 -21.60 -0.16
CA GLU A 263 -6.75 -21.44 0.69
C GLU A 263 -7.23 -19.98 0.73
N TYR A 264 -6.31 -19.02 0.84
CA TYR A 264 -6.64 -17.60 0.82
C TYR A 264 -7.32 -17.18 -0.49
N PHE A 265 -6.78 -17.59 -1.64
CA PHE A 265 -7.39 -17.30 -2.93
C PHE A 265 -8.74 -17.99 -3.11
N ALA A 266 -8.87 -19.25 -2.71
CA ALA A 266 -10.13 -20.00 -2.77
C ALA A 266 -11.21 -19.36 -1.86
N LEU A 267 -10.83 -18.90 -0.67
CA LEU A 267 -11.73 -18.18 0.23
C LEU A 267 -12.18 -16.84 -0.37
N ASN A 268 -11.26 -16.07 -0.96
CA ASN A 268 -11.61 -14.81 -1.61
C ASN A 268 -12.50 -15.02 -2.84
N GLU A 269 -12.25 -16.05 -3.65
CA GLU A 269 -13.11 -16.40 -4.79
C GLU A 269 -14.52 -16.79 -4.31
N LYS A 270 -14.62 -17.59 -3.25
CA LYS A 270 -15.90 -17.94 -2.62
C LYS A 270 -16.63 -16.71 -2.07
N LEU A 271 -15.92 -15.81 -1.39
CA LEU A 271 -16.48 -14.55 -0.90
C LEU A 271 -16.97 -13.68 -2.05
N ASP A 272 -16.21 -13.57 -3.13
CA ASP A 272 -16.62 -12.80 -4.30
C ASP A 272 -17.85 -13.39 -4.97
N GLU A 273 -17.98 -14.71 -5.03
CA GLU A 273 -19.18 -15.36 -5.56
C GLU A 273 -20.42 -15.08 -4.68
N GLN A 274 -20.27 -15.13 -3.36
CA GLN A 274 -21.33 -14.74 -2.41
C GLN A 274 -21.74 -13.27 -2.58
N ILE A 275 -20.78 -12.37 -2.77
CA ILE A 275 -21.06 -10.95 -3.02
C ILE A 275 -21.76 -10.77 -4.37
N LYS A 276 -21.37 -11.51 -5.42
CA LYS A 276 -22.06 -11.47 -6.72
C LYS A 276 -23.52 -11.93 -6.60
N GLU A 277 -23.82 -12.94 -5.78
CA GLU A 277 -25.20 -13.34 -5.51
C GLU A 277 -26.00 -12.20 -4.86
N VAL A 278 -25.41 -11.50 -3.89
CA VAL A 278 -26.01 -10.30 -3.28
C VAL A 278 -26.23 -9.20 -4.32
N LEU A 279 -25.25 -8.95 -5.20
CA LEU A 279 -25.38 -7.97 -6.29
C LEU A 279 -26.49 -8.34 -7.28
N ARG A 280 -26.64 -9.63 -7.62
CA ARG A 280 -27.75 -10.14 -8.44
C ARG A 280 -29.09 -9.92 -7.75
N ALA A 281 -29.19 -10.25 -6.46
CA ALA A 281 -30.41 -10.07 -5.67
C ALA A 281 -30.84 -8.59 -5.59
N LEU A 282 -29.87 -7.67 -5.54
CA LEU A 282 -30.08 -6.22 -5.59
C LEU A 282 -30.25 -5.66 -7.01
N SER A 283 -30.29 -6.52 -8.05
CA SER A 283 -30.49 -6.13 -9.45
C SER A 283 -29.42 -5.19 -10.04
N TYR A 284 -28.16 -5.30 -9.59
CA TYR A 284 -27.05 -4.56 -10.22
C TYR A 284 -26.72 -5.13 -11.60
N ALA A 285 -26.61 -4.26 -12.61
CA ALA A 285 -26.25 -4.66 -13.97
C ALA A 285 -24.79 -5.14 -14.13
N ARG A 286 -23.89 -4.71 -13.23
CA ARG A 286 -22.49 -5.12 -13.21
C ARG A 286 -22.21 -5.93 -11.95
N LEU A 287 -21.66 -7.13 -12.12
CA LEU A 287 -21.31 -8.06 -11.04
C LEU A 287 -19.83 -7.99 -10.66
N THR A 288 -19.20 -6.84 -10.86
CA THR A 288 -17.81 -6.59 -10.45
C THR A 288 -17.79 -6.28 -8.96
N VAL A 289 -17.09 -7.11 -8.18
CA VAL A 289 -16.94 -6.92 -6.74
C VAL A 289 -15.92 -5.82 -6.47
N SER A 290 -16.36 -4.73 -5.83
CA SER A 290 -15.45 -3.68 -5.36
C SER A 290 -14.94 -3.97 -3.94
N GLN A 291 -13.80 -3.38 -3.57
CA GLN A 291 -13.28 -3.52 -2.21
C GLN A 291 -14.25 -2.96 -1.15
N GLU A 292 -15.02 -1.92 -1.48
CA GLU A 292 -16.04 -1.38 -0.59
C GLU A 292 -17.17 -2.38 -0.35
N GLN A 293 -17.66 -3.04 -1.41
CA GLN A 293 -18.70 -4.08 -1.31
C GLN A 293 -18.21 -5.26 -0.46
N ARG A 294 -16.94 -5.68 -0.64
CA ARG A 294 -16.32 -6.72 0.19
C ARG A 294 -16.28 -6.31 1.67
N ASN A 295 -15.89 -5.08 1.97
CA ASN A 295 -15.85 -4.57 3.35
C ASN A 295 -17.25 -4.55 3.99
N ARG A 296 -18.29 -4.15 3.25
CA ARG A 296 -19.68 -4.16 3.73
C ARG A 296 -20.19 -5.59 3.95
N TYR A 297 -19.92 -6.50 3.02
CA TYR A 297 -20.29 -7.91 3.18
C TYR A 297 -19.61 -8.54 4.41
N LEU A 298 -18.31 -8.29 4.62
CA LEU A 298 -17.59 -8.71 5.82
C LEU A 298 -18.12 -8.07 7.10
N LYS A 299 -18.73 -6.88 7.03
CA LYS A 299 -19.42 -6.27 8.17
C LYS A 299 -20.69 -7.06 8.50
N PHE A 300 -21.46 -7.49 7.50
CA PHE A 300 -22.67 -8.30 7.70
C PHE A 300 -22.34 -9.66 8.34
N ILE A 301 -21.27 -10.32 7.90
CA ILE A 301 -20.78 -11.56 8.52
C ILE A 301 -20.38 -11.30 9.98
N ARG A 302 -19.67 -10.20 10.28
CA ARG A 302 -19.29 -9.82 11.65
C ARG A 302 -20.48 -9.50 12.55
N MET A 303 -21.60 -9.07 11.97
CA MET A 303 -22.86 -8.88 12.70
C MET A 303 -23.53 -10.22 13.09
N GLY A 304 -23.05 -11.34 12.53
CA GLY A 304 -23.53 -12.70 12.83
C GLY A 304 -24.44 -13.30 11.76
N PHE A 305 -24.58 -12.66 10.60
CA PHE A 305 -25.44 -13.14 9.51
C PHE A 305 -24.69 -14.02 8.52
N GLY A 306 -25.34 -15.10 8.07
CA GLY A 306 -24.86 -15.92 6.96
C GLY A 306 -25.36 -15.40 5.60
N GLN A 307 -25.00 -16.11 4.54
CA GLN A 307 -25.37 -15.76 3.16
C GLN A 307 -26.90 -15.74 2.97
N GLU A 308 -27.60 -16.75 3.49
CA GLU A 308 -29.06 -16.87 3.33
C GLU A 308 -29.80 -15.71 3.99
N GLU A 309 -29.38 -15.31 5.20
CA GLU A 309 -29.97 -14.17 5.90
C GLU A 309 -29.74 -12.86 5.13
N ILE A 310 -28.54 -12.66 4.56
CA ILE A 310 -28.25 -11.47 3.74
C ILE A 310 -29.12 -11.48 2.48
N LEU A 311 -29.30 -12.62 1.82
CA LEU A 311 -30.17 -12.73 0.65
C LEU A 311 -31.64 -12.47 0.98
N LEU A 312 -32.13 -12.88 2.16
CA LEU A 312 -33.47 -12.53 2.62
C LEU A 312 -33.62 -11.01 2.81
N ALA A 313 -32.60 -10.33 3.35
CA ALA A 313 -32.62 -8.88 3.48
C ALA A 313 -32.64 -8.19 2.10
N CYS A 314 -31.91 -8.73 1.11
CA CYS A 314 -31.97 -8.29 -0.28
C CYS A 314 -33.35 -8.53 -0.90
N ALA A 315 -34.01 -9.66 -0.62
CA ALA A 315 -35.36 -9.93 -1.12
C ALA A 315 -36.40 -8.93 -0.56
N GLN A 316 -36.21 -8.45 0.68
CA GLN A 316 -37.05 -7.38 1.24
C GLN A 316 -36.80 -6.01 0.57
N ALA A 317 -35.67 -5.86 -0.10
CA ALA A 317 -35.27 -4.69 -0.86
C ALA A 317 -35.88 -4.67 -2.28
N ALA A 318 -36.13 -5.86 -2.85
CA ALA A 318 -36.67 -6.07 -4.19
C ALA A 318 -38.08 -5.46 -4.34
N GLY A 319 -38.15 -4.23 -4.86
CA GLY A 319 -39.39 -3.46 -5.03
C GLY A 319 -39.29 -2.00 -4.58
N LYS A 320 -38.17 -1.59 -3.96
CA LYS A 320 -37.85 -0.19 -3.67
C LYS A 320 -36.73 0.25 -4.63
N SER A 321 -36.99 1.27 -5.45
CA SER A 321 -36.10 1.75 -6.54
C SER A 321 -34.74 2.34 -6.09
N SER A 322 -34.44 2.34 -4.78
CA SER A 322 -33.21 2.87 -4.19
C SER A 322 -32.52 1.88 -3.24
N ALA A 323 -32.91 0.61 -3.27
CA ALA A 323 -32.47 -0.34 -2.27
C ALA A 323 -31.12 -0.98 -2.64
N GLY A 324 -30.03 -0.30 -2.29
CA GLY A 324 -28.66 -0.82 -2.36
C GLY A 324 -28.19 -1.43 -1.05
N PHE A 325 -26.86 -1.56 -0.87
CA PHE A 325 -26.25 -2.09 0.35
C PHE A 325 -26.66 -1.33 1.63
N ASP A 326 -26.93 -0.02 1.55
CA ASP A 326 -27.36 0.77 2.72
C ASP A 326 -28.71 0.29 3.28
N TYR A 327 -29.64 -0.11 2.40
CA TYR A 327 -30.92 -0.63 2.82
C TYR A 327 -30.78 -2.03 3.44
N VAL A 328 -29.94 -2.88 2.84
CA VAL A 328 -29.62 -4.21 3.40
C VAL A 328 -29.02 -4.04 4.80
N GLU A 329 -28.11 -3.10 4.97
CA GLU A 329 -27.51 -2.80 6.28
C GLU A 329 -28.55 -2.34 7.31
N GLN A 330 -29.50 -1.49 6.94
CA GLN A 330 -30.60 -1.07 7.82
C GLN A 330 -31.47 -2.25 8.26
N VAL A 331 -31.82 -3.15 7.32
CA VAL A 331 -32.62 -4.35 7.62
C VAL A 331 -31.87 -5.29 8.56
N LEU A 332 -30.60 -5.58 8.25
CA LEU A 332 -29.77 -6.45 9.08
C LEU A 332 -29.54 -5.86 10.48
N THR A 333 -29.43 -4.53 10.59
CA THR A 333 -29.31 -3.85 11.89
C THR A 333 -30.61 -3.98 12.71
N ASP A 334 -31.79 -3.84 12.10
CA ASP A 334 -33.08 -4.06 12.77
C ASP A 334 -33.23 -5.51 13.23
N TRP A 335 -32.82 -6.49 12.42
CA TRP A 335 -32.84 -7.90 12.79
C TRP A 335 -31.86 -8.21 13.92
N GLN A 336 -30.66 -7.64 13.89
CA GLN A 336 -29.66 -7.81 14.95
C GLN A 336 -30.17 -7.26 16.28
N GLN A 337 -30.77 -6.06 16.28
CA GLN A 337 -31.36 -5.45 17.49
C GLN A 337 -32.51 -6.29 18.08
N ARG A 338 -33.21 -7.06 17.25
CA ARG A 338 -34.28 -7.98 17.65
C ARG A 338 -33.78 -9.39 18.00
N GLY A 339 -32.49 -9.66 17.88
CA GLY A 339 -31.89 -10.98 18.12
C GLY A 339 -32.24 -12.03 17.06
N LEU A 340 -32.67 -11.61 15.87
CA LEU A 340 -33.03 -12.48 14.75
C LEU A 340 -31.78 -12.75 13.89
N LEU A 341 -31.00 -13.76 14.26
CA LEU A 341 -29.74 -14.07 13.57
C LEU A 341 -29.80 -15.30 12.66
N LYS A 342 -30.82 -16.15 12.81
CA LYS A 342 -30.99 -17.35 11.99
C LYS A 342 -32.13 -17.22 11.00
N GLU A 343 -31.95 -17.80 9.83
CA GLU A 343 -32.92 -17.87 8.74
C GLU A 343 -34.35 -18.23 9.21
N ALA A 344 -34.50 -19.30 10.00
CA ALA A 344 -35.80 -19.77 10.46
C ALA A 344 -36.55 -18.72 11.31
N GLN A 345 -35.82 -17.99 12.16
CA GLN A 345 -36.38 -16.94 13.01
C GLN A 345 -36.80 -15.74 12.15
N ILE A 346 -35.98 -15.36 11.17
CA ILE A 346 -36.25 -14.27 10.25
C ILE A 346 -37.47 -14.58 9.39
N ARG A 347 -37.57 -15.78 8.81
CA ARG A 347 -38.72 -16.19 7.99
C ARG A 347 -40.02 -16.18 8.80
N ALA A 348 -40.00 -16.74 10.01
CA ALA A 348 -41.17 -16.72 10.89
C ALA A 348 -41.61 -15.28 11.23
N TYR A 349 -40.66 -14.40 11.54
CA TYR A 349 -40.92 -12.99 11.78
C TYR A 349 -41.52 -12.28 10.56
N LEU A 350 -40.94 -12.49 9.37
CA LEU A 350 -41.44 -11.91 8.12
C LEU A 350 -42.85 -12.42 7.78
N GLU A 351 -43.17 -13.67 8.09
CA GLU A 351 -44.54 -14.20 7.95
C GLU A 351 -45.52 -13.54 8.93
N THR A 352 -45.13 -13.34 10.20
CA THR A 352 -45.98 -12.64 11.18
C THR A 352 -46.23 -11.20 10.77
N GLU A 353 -45.20 -10.48 10.33
CA GLU A 353 -45.29 -9.13 9.79
C GLU A 353 -46.22 -9.07 8.57
N ARG A 354 -46.07 -10.02 7.63
CA ARG A 354 -46.92 -10.08 6.43
C ARG A 354 -48.39 -10.34 6.77
N LYS A 355 -48.67 -11.24 7.73
CA LYS A 355 -50.03 -11.51 8.22
C LYS A 355 -50.62 -10.27 8.88
N GLN A 356 -49.85 -9.59 9.73
CA GLN A 356 -50.28 -8.36 10.39
C GLN A 356 -50.55 -7.24 9.38
N GLN A 357 -49.64 -6.99 8.44
CA GLN A 357 -49.83 -6.01 7.37
C GLN A 357 -51.05 -6.33 6.49
N SER A 358 -51.35 -7.60 6.22
CA SER A 358 -52.58 -8.01 5.51
C SER A 358 -53.85 -7.64 6.31
N LYS A 359 -53.85 -7.85 7.62
CA LYS A 359 -54.98 -7.47 8.49
C LYS A 359 -55.17 -5.95 8.54
N VAL A 360 -54.09 -5.20 8.75
CA VAL A 360 -54.11 -3.72 8.72
C VAL A 360 -54.58 -3.21 7.37
N ARG A 361 -54.14 -3.84 6.27
CA ARG A 361 -54.59 -3.49 4.93
C ARG A 361 -56.09 -3.68 4.75
N LYS A 362 -56.65 -4.81 5.19
CA LYS A 362 -58.10 -5.06 5.18
C LYS A 362 -58.87 -4.03 5.99
N MET A 363 -58.34 -3.62 7.15
CA MET A 363 -58.93 -2.54 7.97
C MET A 363 -58.92 -1.20 7.24
N LEU A 364 -57.81 -0.82 6.60
CA LEU A 364 -57.73 0.43 5.84
C LEU A 364 -58.67 0.41 4.62
N ASP A 365 -58.72 -0.71 3.89
CA ASP A 365 -59.61 -0.88 2.74
C ASP A 365 -61.09 -0.79 3.18
N ALA A 366 -61.45 -1.41 4.32
CA ALA A 366 -62.78 -1.31 4.92
C ALA A 366 -63.12 0.11 5.43
N ALA A 367 -62.13 0.89 5.85
CA ALA A 367 -62.30 2.30 6.22
C ALA A 367 -62.33 3.26 5.00
N GLY A 368 -62.17 2.73 3.77
CA GLY A 368 -62.19 3.50 2.53
C GLY A 368 -60.83 4.10 2.11
N TYR A 369 -59.74 3.73 2.76
CA TYR A 369 -58.40 4.22 2.44
C TYR A 369 -57.64 3.31 1.49
N LYS A 370 -57.33 3.80 0.28
CA LYS A 370 -56.46 3.11 -0.69
C LYS A 370 -54.97 3.51 -0.59
N LYS A 371 -54.47 3.87 0.60
CA LYS A 371 -53.06 4.29 0.85
C LYS A 371 -52.17 3.10 1.22
N ARG A 372 -50.84 3.19 1.08
CA ARG A 372 -49.92 2.16 1.65
C ARG A 372 -50.02 2.12 3.17
N VAL A 373 -49.89 0.92 3.76
CA VAL A 373 -49.87 0.75 5.23
C VAL A 373 -48.69 1.52 5.81
N SER A 374 -48.97 2.44 6.74
CA SER A 374 -47.96 3.16 7.51
C SER A 374 -47.72 2.50 8.87
N ARG A 375 -46.56 2.77 9.50
CA ARG A 375 -46.27 2.35 10.88
C ARG A 375 -47.35 2.81 11.87
N GLY A 376 -47.91 4.01 11.66
CA GLY A 376 -49.01 4.52 12.48
C GLY A 376 -50.33 3.73 12.32
N ASP A 377 -50.60 3.20 11.13
CA ASP A 377 -51.79 2.38 10.88
C ASP A 377 -51.65 1.01 11.56
N THR A 378 -50.45 0.44 11.59
CA THR A 378 -50.14 -0.80 12.31
C THR A 378 -50.30 -0.63 13.82
N ALA A 379 -49.78 0.47 14.40
CA ALA A 379 -49.92 0.76 15.82
C ALA A 379 -51.39 0.96 16.25
N LEU A 380 -52.20 1.61 15.41
CA LEU A 380 -53.65 1.73 15.66
C LEU A 380 -54.33 0.36 15.65
N TYR A 381 -53.97 -0.51 14.71
CA TYR A 381 -54.53 -1.86 14.66
C TYR A 381 -54.12 -2.70 15.88
N GLU A 382 -52.87 -2.59 16.34
CA GLU A 382 -52.41 -3.21 17.58
C GLU A 382 -53.18 -2.70 18.80
N LYS A 383 -53.43 -1.40 18.88
CA LYS A 383 -54.30 -0.80 19.91
C LYS A 383 -55.68 -1.46 19.91
N PHE A 384 -56.32 -1.60 18.75
CA PHE A 384 -57.65 -2.19 18.65
C PHE A 384 -57.68 -3.68 18.95
N SER A 385 -56.65 -4.43 18.54
CA SER A 385 -56.61 -5.88 18.71
C SER A 385 -56.12 -6.29 20.11
N GLN A 386 -55.02 -5.70 20.60
CA GLN A 386 -54.38 -6.11 21.86
C GLN A 386 -54.88 -5.29 23.05
N GLU A 387 -54.92 -3.96 22.96
CA GLU A 387 -55.29 -3.10 24.11
C GLU A 387 -56.81 -3.07 24.34
N TYR A 388 -57.60 -3.08 23.26
CA TYR A 388 -59.05 -3.14 23.34
C TYR A 388 -59.61 -4.57 23.28
N GLY A 389 -58.81 -5.55 22.83
CA GLY A 389 -59.19 -6.96 22.84
C GLY A 389 -60.21 -7.36 21.77
N PHE A 390 -60.39 -6.57 20.71
CA PHE A 390 -61.39 -6.87 19.67
C PHE A 390 -60.88 -7.87 18.64
N ALA A 391 -61.76 -8.80 18.25
CA ALA A 391 -61.52 -9.70 17.13
C ALA A 391 -61.46 -8.95 15.78
N ASP A 392 -60.69 -9.49 14.82
CA ASP A 392 -60.49 -8.91 13.49
C ASP A 392 -61.81 -8.49 12.81
N GLU A 393 -62.86 -9.30 12.97
CA GLU A 393 -64.17 -9.05 12.36
C GLU A 393 -64.87 -7.80 12.93
N VAL A 394 -64.73 -7.54 14.23
CA VAL A 394 -65.31 -6.35 14.90
C VAL A 394 -64.59 -5.09 14.44
N ILE A 395 -63.26 -5.17 14.29
CA ILE A 395 -62.44 -4.06 13.79
C ILE A 395 -62.80 -3.74 12.33
N LEU A 396 -62.98 -4.75 11.48
CA LEU A 396 -63.42 -4.57 10.09
C LEU A 396 -64.84 -3.95 10.00
N PHE A 397 -65.74 -4.37 10.90
CA PHE A 397 -67.09 -3.79 10.96
C PHE A 397 -67.05 -2.32 11.40
N ALA A 398 -66.25 -1.98 12.42
CA ALA A 398 -66.04 -0.60 12.85
C ALA A 398 -65.50 0.27 11.70
N ALA A 399 -64.51 -0.26 10.96
CA ALA A 399 -63.94 0.40 9.80
C ALA A 399 -65.00 0.68 8.72
N SER A 400 -65.85 -0.30 8.40
CA SER A 400 -66.93 -0.11 7.42
C SER A 400 -67.99 0.91 7.87
N CYS A 401 -68.22 1.05 9.17
CA CYS A 401 -69.16 2.02 9.71
C CYS A 401 -68.62 3.46 9.69
N ALA A 402 -67.29 3.60 9.68
CA ALA A 402 -66.60 4.89 9.65
C ALA A 402 -66.46 5.49 8.23
N ILE A 403 -66.86 4.74 7.19
CA ILE A 403 -66.89 5.20 5.80
C ILE A 403 -67.76 6.45 5.69
N GLY A 404 -67.22 7.52 5.10
CA GLY A 404 -67.91 8.80 4.88
C GLY A 404 -67.71 9.86 5.98
N SER A 405 -67.01 9.53 7.06
CA SER A 405 -66.56 10.54 8.04
C SER A 405 -65.35 11.33 7.52
N SER A 406 -65.13 12.54 8.05
CA SER A 406 -63.98 13.38 7.67
C SER A 406 -62.62 12.80 8.11
N SER A 407 -62.61 11.90 9.10
CA SER A 407 -61.42 11.19 9.57
C SER A 407 -61.77 9.77 10.05
N PRO A 408 -61.94 8.79 9.15
CA PRO A 408 -62.40 7.44 9.47
C PRO A 408 -61.59 6.71 10.54
N LEU A 409 -60.26 6.88 10.61
CA LEU A 409 -59.45 6.23 11.65
C LEU A 409 -59.71 6.79 13.05
N ARG A 410 -59.96 8.10 13.18
CA ARG A 410 -60.33 8.74 14.45
C ARG A 410 -61.75 8.38 14.86
N ALA A 411 -62.68 8.36 13.90
CA ALA A 411 -64.05 7.92 14.15
C ALA A 411 -64.10 6.45 14.60
N MET A 412 -63.25 5.61 14.03
CA MET A 412 -63.13 4.21 14.44
C MET A 412 -62.58 4.07 15.87
N ASP A 413 -61.56 4.85 16.26
CA ASP A 413 -61.02 4.81 17.64
C ASP A 413 -62.08 5.21 18.67
N THR A 414 -62.88 6.27 18.40
CA THR A 414 -63.95 6.68 19.31
C THR A 414 -65.10 5.67 19.38
N MET A 415 -65.43 5.02 18.25
CA MET A 415 -66.43 3.96 18.22
C MET A 415 -65.98 2.72 19.00
N LEU A 416 -64.75 2.26 18.78
CA LEU A 416 -64.20 1.08 19.45
C LEU A 416 -63.99 1.32 20.95
N LEU A 417 -63.56 2.54 21.34
CA LEU A 417 -63.47 2.90 22.76
C LEU A 417 -64.84 2.83 23.45
N ARG A 418 -65.89 3.36 22.81
CA ARG A 418 -67.25 3.25 23.34
C ARG A 418 -67.73 1.81 23.42
N TRP A 419 -67.42 0.98 22.43
CA TRP A 419 -67.78 -0.44 22.46
C TRP A 419 -67.04 -1.19 23.57
N LYS A 420 -65.80 -0.80 23.87
CA LYS A 420 -65.02 -1.34 24.99
C LYS A 420 -65.69 -0.96 26.33
N GLU A 421 -66.05 0.30 26.51
CA GLU A 421 -66.77 0.78 27.71
C GLU A 421 -68.15 0.11 27.87
N ALA A 422 -68.81 -0.21 26.76
CA ALA A 422 -70.10 -0.90 26.74
C ALA A 422 -70.00 -2.44 26.89
N GLY A 423 -68.80 -3.00 27.01
CA GLY A 423 -68.60 -4.45 27.18
C GLY A 423 -68.98 -5.29 25.95
N VAL A 424 -68.84 -4.73 24.75
CA VAL A 424 -69.08 -5.46 23.49
C VAL A 424 -67.91 -6.40 23.23
N HIS A 425 -68.18 -7.69 23.05
CA HIS A 425 -67.13 -8.69 22.80
C HIS A 425 -67.25 -9.35 21.42
N ASN A 426 -68.43 -9.32 20.79
CA ASN A 426 -68.71 -10.08 19.57
C ASN A 426 -69.33 -9.20 18.47
N LEU A 427 -69.21 -9.64 17.21
CA LEU A 427 -69.72 -8.92 16.03
C LEU A 427 -71.23 -8.62 16.09
N ARG A 428 -72.03 -9.50 16.70
CA ARG A 428 -73.47 -9.27 16.88
C ARG A 428 -73.75 -8.10 17.84
N GLN A 429 -73.06 -8.07 18.98
CA GLN A 429 -73.18 -6.99 19.96
C GLN A 429 -72.68 -5.66 19.39
N ALA A 430 -71.63 -5.68 18.57
CA ALA A 430 -71.12 -4.49 17.88
C ALA A 430 -72.14 -3.91 16.89
N LYS A 431 -72.86 -4.76 16.15
CA LYS A 431 -73.96 -4.34 15.25
C LYS A 431 -75.11 -3.72 16.03
N GLU A 432 -75.57 -4.39 17.09
CA GLU A 432 -76.66 -3.92 17.94
C GLU A 432 -76.33 -2.57 18.60
N ALA A 433 -75.13 -2.43 19.18
CA ALA A 433 -74.66 -1.19 19.80
C ALA A 433 -74.54 -0.03 18.78
N ASN A 434 -74.09 -0.32 17.56
CA ASN A 434 -73.99 0.69 16.50
C ASN A 434 -75.38 1.14 15.99
N GLU A 435 -76.31 0.20 15.83
CA GLU A 435 -77.70 0.52 15.46
C GLU A 435 -78.39 1.35 16.54
N GLU A 436 -78.19 1.00 17.81
CA GLU A 436 -78.74 1.75 18.93
C GLU A 436 -78.18 3.18 18.97
N PHE A 437 -76.89 3.36 18.74
CA PHE A 437 -76.28 4.69 18.64
C PHE A 437 -76.84 5.50 17.46
N ARG A 438 -76.98 4.89 16.27
CA ARG A 438 -77.63 5.56 15.12
C ARG A 438 -79.08 5.94 15.41
N ARG A 439 -79.84 5.11 16.15
CA ARG A 439 -81.21 5.42 16.59
C ARG A 439 -81.25 6.59 17.57
N ARG A 440 -80.28 6.71 18.48
CA ARG A 440 -80.18 7.83 19.43
C ARG A 440 -79.79 9.15 18.73
N GLY A 441 -78.84 9.12 17.79
CA GLY A 441 -78.44 10.31 17.03
C GLY A 441 -79.51 10.88 16.08
N ARG A 442 -80.43 10.03 15.59
CA ARG A 442 -81.60 10.48 14.80
C ARG A 442 -82.66 11.24 15.61
N LYS A 443 -82.66 11.15 16.95
CA LYS A 443 -83.67 11.80 17.81
C LYS A 443 -83.34 13.25 18.19
N THR A 444 -82.15 13.77 17.86
CA THR A 444 -81.68 15.09 18.31
C THR A 444 -81.64 16.19 17.24
N SER A 445 -82.22 15.98 16.05
CA SER A 445 -82.42 17.07 15.07
C SER A 445 -83.91 17.45 14.99
N ASN A 446 -84.46 18.01 16.06
CA ASN A 446 -85.68 18.81 15.94
C ASN A 446 -85.26 20.19 15.39
N PHE A 447 -85.50 20.37 14.11
CA PHE A 447 -85.38 21.61 13.37
C PHE A 447 -86.60 22.49 13.74
N SER A 448 -86.61 23.12 14.91
CA SER A 448 -87.75 23.95 15.34
C SER A 448 -87.38 25.16 16.20
N ASP A 449 -86.20 25.75 16.03
CA ASP A 449 -85.84 27.03 16.65
C ASP A 449 -84.79 27.78 15.81
N ILE A 450 -85.15 28.13 14.57
CA ILE A 450 -84.50 29.23 13.87
C ILE A 450 -85.47 30.40 13.91
N ASP A 451 -85.25 31.29 14.88
CA ASP A 451 -85.94 32.57 15.04
C ASP A 451 -85.58 33.45 13.82
N SER A 452 -86.39 33.38 12.77
CA SER A 452 -86.22 34.16 11.55
C SER A 452 -86.57 35.62 11.83
N ARG A 453 -85.59 36.39 12.31
CA ARG A 453 -85.73 37.85 12.42
C ARG A 453 -85.74 38.45 11.02
N SER A 454 -86.89 38.94 10.58
CA SER A 454 -87.05 39.74 9.37
C SER A 454 -86.57 41.16 9.65
N TYR A 455 -85.44 41.56 9.07
CA TYR A 455 -84.99 42.95 9.08
C TYR A 455 -85.74 43.76 8.02
N SER A 456 -86.16 44.98 8.33
CA SER A 456 -86.71 45.92 7.33
C SER A 456 -85.57 46.51 6.47
N GLU A 457 -85.88 46.95 5.24
CA GLU A 457 -84.89 47.54 4.31
C GLU A 457 -84.08 48.69 4.95
N GLU A 458 -84.70 49.47 5.83
CA GLU A 458 -84.03 50.57 6.54
C GLU A 458 -82.97 50.08 7.55
N GLN A 459 -83.17 48.91 8.17
CA GLN A 459 -82.21 48.31 9.11
C GLN A 459 -81.03 47.67 8.37
N LEU A 460 -81.26 47.16 7.15
CA LEU A 460 -80.20 46.66 6.27
C LEU A 460 -79.30 47.80 5.76
N ALA A 461 -79.87 48.96 5.46
CA ALA A 461 -79.12 50.13 4.98
C ALA A 461 -78.15 50.72 6.03
N GLN A 462 -78.43 50.56 7.32
CA GLN A 462 -77.54 51.01 8.40
C GLN A 462 -76.36 50.06 8.70
N LEU A 463 -76.41 48.82 8.19
CA LEU A 463 -75.40 47.79 8.44
C LEU A 463 -74.35 47.67 7.32
N VAL A 464 -74.51 48.42 6.23
CA VAL A 464 -73.55 48.47 5.12
C VAL A 464 -72.82 49.82 5.18
N PRO A 465 -71.52 49.87 5.55
CA PRO A 465 -70.75 51.10 5.51
C PRO A 465 -70.51 51.52 4.05
N ASP A 466 -70.84 52.77 3.70
CA ASP A 466 -70.59 53.33 2.38
C ASP A 466 -69.07 53.56 2.18
N PRO A 467 -68.40 52.87 1.22
CA PRO A 467 -66.95 52.94 1.07
C PRO A 467 -66.44 54.25 0.45
N THR A 468 -67.32 55.19 0.12
CA THR A 468 -66.95 56.41 -0.63
C THR A 468 -66.67 57.65 0.23
N LEU A 469 -66.83 57.58 1.57
CA LEU A 469 -66.65 58.72 2.47
C LEU A 469 -65.22 58.89 3.05
N GLN A 470 -64.20 58.18 2.54
CA GLN A 470 -62.81 58.27 3.04
C GLN A 470 -61.81 59.04 2.17
N TYR A 471 -62.25 59.85 1.20
CA TYR A 471 -61.35 60.68 0.40
C TYR A 471 -61.91 62.07 0.12
N GLU A 472 -62.14 62.88 1.16
CA GLU A 472 -62.03 64.33 1.04
C GLU A 472 -61.37 64.90 2.31
N GLU A 473 -60.37 65.76 2.06
CA GLU A 473 -59.45 66.51 2.94
C GLU A 473 -58.20 65.81 3.50
#